data_AF-A0A423T0Y9-F1
#
_entry.id   AF-A0A423T0Y9-F1
#
_cell.length_a   1.000
_cell.length_b   1.000
_cell.length_c   1.000
_cell.angle_alpha   90.00
_cell.angle_beta   90.00
_cell.angle_gamma   90.00
#
_symmetry.space_group_name_H-M   'P 1'
#
loop_
_entity.id
_entity.type
_entity.pdbx_description
1 polymer ?
#
loop_
_entity_poly.entity_id
_entity_poly.type
_entity_poly.pdbx_seq_one_letter_code
_entity_poly.pdbx_strand_id
1 'polypeptide(L)'
;MAGSGRYMLRSLASSSGTKMNPSHRMLSSEVQGLSVVHDEKNMEFFIKLGGDKAFLQYDVLDPATGAVDLQHTTVMDHFATKDKHMKLTCWYLQKFYKENPLPEYNGKVID
;
A
#
# COMPACT_ATOMS: atom_id res chain seq x y z
N MET A 1 -26.67 30.36 34.39
CA MET A 1 -25.53 30.87 33.61
C MET A 1 -25.35 29.94 32.42
N ALA A 2 -25.91 30.31 31.27
CA ALA A 2 -25.96 29.51 30.05
C ALA A 2 -25.04 30.15 29.00
N GLY A 3 -24.17 29.35 28.39
CA GLY A 3 -23.26 29.78 27.34
C GLY A 3 -23.19 28.74 26.23
N SER A 4 -24.14 28.78 25.31
CA SER A 4 -24.15 28.00 24.07
C SER A 4 -23.09 28.53 23.09
N GLY A 5 -21.99 27.80 22.93
CA GLY A 5 -20.99 28.05 21.90
C GLY A 5 -21.48 27.59 20.52
N ARG A 6 -21.95 28.53 19.71
CA ARG A 6 -22.27 28.32 18.29
C ARG A 6 -20.96 28.31 17.48
N TYR A 7 -20.55 27.18 16.95
CA TYR A 7 -19.51 27.13 15.91
C TYR A 7 -20.13 27.54 14.56
N MET A 8 -19.67 28.67 14.03
CA MET A 8 -20.00 29.16 12.69
C MET A 8 -19.34 28.28 11.62
N LEU A 9 -20.14 27.69 10.72
CA LEU A 9 -19.69 27.17 9.44
C LEU A 9 -19.27 28.36 8.55
N ARG A 10 -17.97 28.56 8.36
CA ARG A 10 -17.45 29.44 7.31
C ARG A 10 -17.30 28.66 6.01
N SER A 11 -18.26 28.86 5.11
CA SER A 11 -18.11 28.61 3.67
C SER A 11 -17.23 29.72 3.08
N LEU A 12 -16.14 29.35 2.39
CA LEU A 12 -15.43 30.22 1.47
C LEU A 12 -15.17 29.46 0.18
N ALA A 13 -15.56 30.11 -0.91
CA ALA A 13 -15.64 29.61 -2.25
C ALA A 13 -14.27 29.45 -2.94
N SER A 14 -14.24 28.47 -3.85
CA SER A 14 -13.64 28.52 -5.20
C SER A 14 -12.40 29.40 -5.39
N SER A 15 -11.21 28.80 -5.28
CA SER A 15 -9.99 29.33 -5.88
C SER A 15 -9.54 28.45 -7.04
N SER A 16 -9.73 28.98 -8.24
CA SER A 16 -8.81 28.95 -9.39
C SER A 16 -7.88 27.75 -9.55
N GLY A 17 -8.14 26.98 -10.61
CA GLY A 17 -7.37 25.81 -11.02
C GLY A 17 -5.88 26.08 -11.20
N THR A 18 -5.08 25.31 -10.48
CA THR A 18 -3.70 25.04 -10.85
C THR A 18 -3.70 23.69 -11.58
N LYS A 19 -3.22 23.67 -12.83
CA LYS A 19 -3.07 22.45 -13.65
C LYS A 19 -2.22 21.43 -12.91
N MET A 20 -2.85 20.39 -12.37
CA MET A 20 -2.13 19.19 -11.92
C MET A 20 -1.72 18.37 -13.15
N ASN A 21 -0.44 18.02 -13.23
CA ASN A 21 0.08 17.08 -14.22
C ASN A 21 -0.32 15.65 -13.80
N PRO A 22 -1.13 14.89 -14.58
CA PRO A 22 -1.61 13.59 -14.15
C PRO A 22 -0.64 12.50 -14.64
N SER A 23 0.54 12.40 -14.02
CA SER A 23 1.40 11.21 -14.17
C SER A 23 1.20 10.18 -13.05
N HIS A 24 0.21 10.38 -12.18
CA HIS A 24 -0.31 9.31 -11.35
C HIS A 24 -1.42 8.61 -12.13
N ARG A 25 -1.05 7.54 -12.84
CA ARG A 25 -2.02 6.56 -13.35
C ARG A 25 -2.67 5.93 -12.12
N MET A 26 -3.75 6.53 -11.61
CA MET A 26 -4.66 5.80 -10.75
C MET A 26 -5.18 4.63 -11.58
N LEU A 27 -4.98 3.41 -11.10
CA LEU A 27 -5.55 2.20 -11.67
C LEU A 27 -7.08 2.31 -11.60
N SER A 28 -7.68 3.03 -12.54
CA SER A 28 -9.08 2.93 -12.87
C SER A 28 -9.24 1.70 -13.76
N SER A 29 -9.17 0.54 -13.12
CA SER A 29 -9.63 -0.71 -13.69
C SER A 29 -10.67 -1.20 -12.71
N GLU A 30 -11.87 -1.48 -13.19
CA GLU A 30 -12.84 -2.27 -12.45
C GLU A 30 -12.19 -3.59 -12.04
N VAL A 31 -11.56 -3.66 -10.87
CA VAL A 31 -11.11 -4.94 -10.34
C VAL A 31 -12.29 -5.56 -9.61
N GLN A 32 -13.27 -6.01 -10.39
CA GLN A 32 -14.38 -6.81 -9.89
C GLN A 32 -13.79 -8.10 -9.31
N GLY A 33 -13.68 -8.19 -7.98
CA GLY A 33 -13.37 -9.44 -7.27
C GLY A 33 -12.15 -9.43 -6.34
N LEU A 34 -11.39 -8.34 -6.20
CA LEU A 34 -10.36 -8.27 -5.15
C LEU A 34 -10.95 -7.74 -3.85
N SER A 35 -11.17 -8.64 -2.89
CA SER A 35 -11.55 -8.30 -1.52
C SER A 35 -10.33 -8.35 -0.60
N VAL A 36 -10.10 -7.27 0.15
CA VAL A 36 -9.13 -7.28 1.25
C VAL A 36 -9.74 -8.01 2.45
N VAL A 37 -9.01 -8.96 3.00
CA VAL A 37 -9.35 -9.71 4.21
C VAL A 37 -8.38 -9.29 5.30
N HIS A 38 -8.91 -9.08 6.51
CA HIS A 38 -8.11 -8.80 7.69
C HIS A 38 -7.97 -10.07 8.53
N ASP A 39 -6.74 -10.49 8.80
CA ASP A 39 -6.40 -11.61 9.66
C ASP A 39 -5.66 -11.09 10.90
N GLU A 40 -6.42 -10.84 11.96
CA GLU A 40 -5.89 -10.34 13.23
C GLU A 40 -4.91 -11.32 13.89
N LYS A 41 -5.05 -12.63 13.65
CA LYS A 41 -4.19 -13.65 14.30
C LYS A 41 -2.78 -13.61 13.75
N ASN A 42 -2.66 -13.38 12.44
CA ASN A 42 -1.39 -13.27 11.75
C ASN A 42 -0.92 -11.81 11.60
N MET A 43 -1.70 -10.86 12.12
CA MET A 43 -1.49 -9.42 12.03
C MET A 43 -1.20 -9.00 10.59
N GLU A 44 -2.10 -9.36 9.68
CA GLU A 44 -1.95 -9.05 8.26
C GLU A 44 -3.27 -8.67 7.58
N PHE A 45 -3.16 -7.89 6.52
CA PHE A 45 -4.21 -7.67 5.54
C PHE A 45 -3.81 -8.38 4.26
N PHE A 46 -4.70 -9.15 3.63
CA PHE A 46 -4.36 -9.87 2.41
C PHE A 46 -5.46 -9.85 1.36
N ILE A 47 -5.06 -10.03 0.11
CA ILE A 47 -5.93 -10.34 -1.02
C ILE A 47 -5.64 -11.75 -1.51
N LYS A 48 -6.68 -12.50 -1.87
CA LYS A 48 -6.53 -13.82 -2.49
C LYS A 48 -6.25 -13.66 -3.97
N LEU A 49 -5.23 -14.35 -4.46
CA LEU A 49 -4.80 -14.35 -5.86
C LEU A 49 -4.72 -15.80 -6.34
N GLY A 50 -5.87 -16.36 -6.76
CA GLY A 50 -5.96 -17.78 -7.11
C GLY A 50 -5.61 -18.68 -5.92
N GLY A 51 -4.52 -19.44 -6.02
CA GLY A 51 -4.02 -20.32 -4.95
C GLY A 51 -3.02 -19.66 -3.98
N ASP A 52 -2.58 -18.43 -4.26
CA ASP A 52 -1.66 -17.67 -3.41
C ASP A 52 -2.37 -16.46 -2.75
N LYS A 53 -1.67 -15.77 -1.84
CA LYS A 53 -2.11 -14.49 -1.27
C LYS A 53 -1.01 -13.44 -1.37
N ALA A 54 -1.41 -12.19 -1.63
CA ALA A 54 -0.56 -11.03 -1.39
C ALA A 54 -1.00 -10.42 -0.06
N PHE A 55 -0.07 -10.16 0.84
CA PHE A 55 -0.36 -9.73 2.21
C PHE A 55 0.52 -8.54 2.62
N LEU A 56 0.02 -7.76 3.58
CA LEU A 56 0.69 -6.65 4.23
C LEU A 56 0.60 -6.88 5.74
N GLN A 57 1.74 -7.05 6.39
CA GLN A 57 1.80 -7.26 7.84
C GLN A 57 1.73 -5.94 8.59
N TYR A 58 1.32 -6.00 9.85
CA TYR A 58 1.31 -4.85 10.73
C TYR A 58 1.63 -5.25 12.17
N ASP A 59 2.09 -4.28 12.96
CA ASP A 59 2.15 -4.39 14.42
C ASP A 59 1.19 -3.38 15.05
N VAL A 60 0.64 -3.71 16.21
CA VAL A 60 -0.18 -2.76 16.97
C VAL A 60 0.75 -1.85 17.77
N LEU A 61 0.73 -0.55 17.46
CA LEU A 61 1.49 0.47 18.19
C LEU A 61 0.76 0.93 19.44
N ASP A 62 -0.56 1.14 19.31
CA ASP A 62 -1.40 1.59 20.42
C ASP A 62 -2.80 0.98 20.31
N PRO A 63 -3.12 0.02 21.20
CA PRO A 63 -4.44 -0.62 21.23
C PRO A 63 -5.59 0.34 21.56
N ALA A 64 -5.33 1.44 22.28
CA ALA A 64 -6.37 2.37 22.70
C ALA A 64 -6.85 3.26 21.55
N THR A 65 -5.95 3.62 20.65
CA THR A 65 -6.26 4.42 19.46
C THR A 65 -6.50 3.57 18.21
N GLY A 66 -6.10 2.29 18.25
CA GLY A 66 -6.12 1.40 17.08
C GLY A 66 -5.00 1.72 16.08
N ALA A 67 -3.96 2.43 16.52
CA ALA A 67 -2.82 2.75 15.67
C ALA A 67 -1.99 1.49 15.42
N VAL A 68 -1.69 1.26 14.14
CA VAL A 68 -0.86 0.14 13.70
C VAL A 68 0.29 0.65 12.84
N ASP A 69 1.45 0.00 12.96
CA ASP A 69 2.57 0.20 12.05
C ASP A 69 2.44 -0.81 10.92
N LEU A 70 2.39 -0.34 9.68
CA LEU A 70 2.31 -1.22 8.52
C LEU A 70 3.72 -1.68 8.17
N GLN A 71 4.02 -2.94 8.46
CA GLN A 71 5.30 -3.53 8.11
C GLN A 71 5.40 -3.72 6.60
N HIS A 72 6.48 -3.23 6.03
CA HIS A 72 6.81 -3.49 4.63
C HIS A 72 7.29 -4.93 4.50
N THR A 73 6.44 -5.83 4.00
CA THR A 73 6.90 -7.14 3.55
C THR A 73 7.93 -6.96 2.44
N THR A 74 9.14 -7.48 2.63
CA THR A 74 10.17 -7.47 1.60
C THR A 74 9.75 -8.39 0.46
N VAL A 75 9.02 -7.80 -0.49
CA VAL A 75 8.54 -8.50 -1.69
C VAL A 75 9.71 -9.20 -2.38
N MET A 76 10.88 -8.56 -2.43
CA MET A 76 12.08 -9.11 -3.06
C MET A 76 12.54 -10.45 -2.45
N ASP A 77 12.63 -10.55 -1.12
CA ASP A 77 13.10 -11.77 -0.44
C ASP A 77 12.14 -12.95 -0.71
N HIS A 78 10.83 -12.67 -0.74
CA HIS A 78 9.83 -13.69 -1.00
C HIS A 78 9.90 -14.25 -2.43
N PHE A 79 10.16 -13.40 -3.43
CA PHE A 79 10.34 -13.85 -4.81
C PHE A 79 11.69 -14.53 -5.03
N ALA A 80 12.75 -14.04 -4.38
CA ALA A 80 14.08 -14.63 -4.41
C ALA A 80 14.05 -16.10 -3.94
N THR A 81 13.39 -16.37 -2.82
CA THR A 81 13.31 -17.71 -2.22
C THR A 81 12.42 -18.69 -2.99
N LYS A 82 11.38 -18.22 -3.69
CA LYS A 82 10.38 -19.08 -4.34
C LYS A 82 10.63 -19.39 -5.82
N ASP A 83 11.75 -18.96 -6.37
CA ASP A 83 12.11 -19.16 -7.79
C ASP A 83 11.03 -18.72 -8.78
N LYS A 84 10.29 -17.66 -8.40
CA LYS A 84 9.26 -17.06 -9.25
C LYS A 84 9.83 -15.85 -9.96
N HIS A 85 9.51 -15.71 -11.24
CA HIS A 85 9.84 -14.51 -11.99
C HIS A 85 8.87 -13.36 -11.64
N MET A 86 9.40 -12.16 -11.45
CA MET A 86 8.65 -10.97 -11.09
C MET A 86 8.90 -9.83 -12.09
N LYS A 87 7.82 -9.22 -12.58
CA LYS A 87 7.89 -7.98 -13.36
C LYS A 87 7.89 -6.77 -12.43
N LEU A 88 8.95 -5.97 -12.45
CA LEU A 88 9.06 -4.79 -11.59
C LEU A 88 8.34 -3.58 -12.20
N THR A 89 7.06 -3.41 -11.87
CA THR A 89 6.27 -2.25 -12.30
C THR A 89 6.11 -1.18 -11.21
N CYS A 90 6.36 -1.52 -9.95
CA CYS A 90 6.30 -0.57 -8.82
C CYS A 90 7.59 0.25 -8.74
N TRP A 91 7.47 1.58 -8.80
CA TRP A 91 8.61 2.52 -8.72
C TRP A 91 9.49 2.27 -7.48
N TYR A 92 8.87 2.02 -6.32
CA TYR A 92 9.61 1.77 -5.09
C TYR A 92 10.43 0.47 -5.18
N LEU A 93 9.84 -0.60 -5.72
CA LEU A 93 10.55 -1.88 -5.90
C LEU A 93 11.69 -1.76 -6.92
N GLN A 94 11.49 -0.97 -7.98
CA GLN A 94 12.55 -0.64 -8.93
C GLN A 94 13.69 0.14 -8.26
N LYS A 95 13.37 1.11 -7.41
CA LYS A 95 14.36 1.88 -6.64
C LYS A 95 15.10 0.97 -5.66
N PHE A 96 14.37 0.20 -4.86
CA PHE A 96 14.92 -0.73 -3.87
C PHE A 96 15.87 -1.75 -4.51
N TYR A 97 15.48 -2.35 -5.64
CA TYR A 97 16.33 -3.29 -6.39
C TYR A 97 17.63 -2.65 -6.88
N LYS A 98 17.57 -1.41 -7.37
CA LYS A 98 18.77 -0.65 -7.80
C LYS A 98 19.68 -0.28 -6.63
N GLU A 99 19.10 0.04 -5.48
CA GLU A 99 19.84 0.47 -4.28
C GLU A 99 20.36 -0.71 -3.44
N ASN A 100 19.75 -1.88 -3.55
CA ASN A 100 20.09 -3.09 -2.80
C ASN A 100 20.23 -4.32 -3.73
N PRO A 101 21.22 -4.33 -4.63
CA PRO A 101 21.41 -5.46 -5.56
C PRO A 101 21.95 -6.68 -4.80
N LEU A 102 21.11 -7.71 -4.62
CA LEU A 102 21.53 -9.01 -4.10
C LEU A 102 21.65 -10.03 -5.24
N PRO A 103 22.67 -10.93 -5.20
CA PRO A 103 22.86 -11.96 -6.23
C PRO A 103 21.63 -12.84 -6.45
N GLU A 104 20.86 -13.06 -5.40
CA GLU A 104 19.67 -13.93 -5.37
C GLU A 104 18.50 -13.40 -6.21
N TYR A 105 18.53 -12.10 -6.54
CA TYR A 105 17.51 -11.46 -7.38
C TYR A 105 17.81 -11.58 -8.87
N ASN A 106 19.06 -11.88 -9.23
CA ASN A 106 19.51 -11.95 -10.61
C ASN A 106 18.78 -13.08 -11.36
N GLY A 107 18.29 -12.78 -12.57
CA GLY A 107 17.55 -13.73 -13.40
C GLY A 107 16.08 -13.96 -13.01
N LYS A 108 15.64 -13.45 -11.85
CA LYS A 108 14.24 -13.54 -11.40
C LYS A 108 13.42 -12.30 -11.73
N VAL A 109 14.06 -11.16 -11.96
CA VAL A 109 13.39 -9.96 -12.46
C VAL A 109 13.24 -10.04 -13.98
N ILE A 110 12.00 -9.98 -14.46
CA ILE A 110 11.66 -9.91 -15.89
C ILE A 110 11.15 -8.51 -16.24
N ASP A 111 11.43 -8.03 -17.45
CA ASP A 111 11.05 -6.68 -17.91
C ASP A 111 9.57 -6.56 -18.28
#